data_AF-A0A5A7SEQ0-F1
#
_entry.id   AF-A0A5A7SEQ0-F1
#
_cell.length_a   1.000
_cell.length_b   1.000
_cell.length_c   1.000
_cell.angle_alpha   90.00
_cell.angle_beta   90.00
_cell.angle_gamma   90.00
#
_symmetry.space_group_name_H-M   'P 1'
#
loop_
_entity.id
_entity.type
_entity.pdbx_description
1 polymer ?
#
loop_
_entity_poly.entity_id
_entity_poly.type
_entity_poly.pdbx_seq_one_letter_code
_entity_poly.pdbx_strand_id
1 'polypeptide(L)'
;MSEQRSKADSTSWQGFSTRAVHAGYEPDPQTGAVNVPIYASSTFAQDGVGGLRGGFEYARTGNPTRAALEANLAAIEKGTYGRAFGSGMAATDCLLRTALRPGDHLVIPNDAYGGTFRLIDKVFSQWGIEYSVAPVSDVDAVRAAVRPNTKLVWIETPTNPLLNVGDIEALAGVAHEANAKLVVDNTFASPYLQQPLPLGADVVLHSTTKYIGGHSDVVGGALITDDEELDTAFAFLQNGAGAVPGAFDAFLTLRGIKTLALRMERHSDNAEALVELLTSHPKIDQVIYPGLADHPGHDAAAKQMLRFGGMISVRVNGGKQAAQEFCSRTEIFTLAESLGGVESLIEHPGAMTHASTEGSELEVPDDLVRLSVGIEDAADLVGDVEQALS
;
A
#
# COMPACT_ATOMS: atom_id res chain seq x y z
N MET A 1 -8.94 5.70 -27.79
CA MET A 1 -8.33 4.44 -27.34
C MET A 1 -9.50 3.51 -27.05
N SER A 2 -9.76 2.53 -27.91
CA SER A 2 -10.87 1.59 -27.75
C SER A 2 -10.30 0.32 -27.16
N GLU A 3 -10.71 0.00 -25.94
CA GLU A 3 -10.31 -1.17 -25.16
C GLU A 3 -10.48 -2.46 -25.97
N GLN A 4 -9.40 -3.22 -26.14
CA GLN A 4 -9.54 -4.68 -26.21
C GLN A 4 -9.41 -5.18 -24.78
N ARG A 5 -10.53 -5.16 -24.05
CA ARG A 5 -10.67 -5.95 -22.83
C ARG A 5 -10.37 -7.40 -23.17
N SER A 6 -9.58 -8.07 -22.34
CA SER A 6 -9.27 -9.49 -22.56
C SER A 6 -10.55 -10.31 -22.40
N LYS A 7 -10.62 -11.51 -23.01
CA LYS A 7 -11.75 -12.42 -22.75
C LYS A 7 -11.83 -12.84 -21.28
N ALA A 8 -10.72 -12.85 -20.53
CA ALA A 8 -10.72 -13.04 -19.07
C ALA A 8 -11.52 -11.96 -18.33
N ASP A 9 -11.58 -10.73 -18.83
CA ASP A 9 -12.38 -9.64 -18.23
C ASP A 9 -13.89 -9.87 -18.44
N SER A 10 -14.27 -10.75 -19.38
CA SER A 10 -15.68 -11.11 -19.68
C SER A 10 -16.19 -12.32 -18.89
N THR A 11 -15.29 -13.08 -18.27
CA THR A 11 -15.62 -14.15 -17.33
C THR A 11 -15.58 -13.60 -15.90
N SER A 12 -16.73 -13.52 -15.23
CA SER A 12 -16.84 -13.02 -13.85
C SER A 12 -16.21 -14.01 -12.85
N TRP A 13 -14.88 -14.07 -12.79
CA TRP A 13 -14.17 -14.81 -11.76
C TRP A 13 -14.45 -14.17 -10.39
N GLN A 14 -15.22 -14.88 -9.55
CA GLN A 14 -15.66 -14.33 -8.26
C GLN A 14 -14.55 -14.35 -7.20
N GLY A 15 -13.66 -15.34 -7.21
CA GLY A 15 -12.62 -15.52 -6.19
C GLY A 15 -11.39 -14.61 -6.37
N PHE A 16 -10.88 -14.04 -5.28
CA PHE A 16 -9.67 -13.23 -5.27
C PHE A 16 -8.47 -13.99 -5.82
N SER A 17 -8.17 -15.18 -5.29
CA SER A 17 -6.98 -15.96 -5.67
C SER A 17 -6.99 -16.34 -7.15
N THR A 18 -8.17 -16.59 -7.73
CA THR A 18 -8.32 -16.82 -9.17
C THR A 18 -7.96 -15.58 -9.98
N ARG A 19 -8.45 -14.40 -9.59
CA ARG A 19 -8.08 -13.12 -10.26
C ARG A 19 -6.60 -12.82 -10.11
N ALA A 20 -6.03 -13.00 -8.92
CA ALA A 20 -4.59 -12.79 -8.69
C ALA A 20 -3.71 -13.65 -9.62
N VAL A 21 -4.13 -14.89 -9.90
CA VAL A 21 -3.37 -15.80 -10.78
C VAL A 21 -3.58 -15.53 -12.28
N HIS A 22 -4.80 -15.15 -12.69
CA HIS A 22 -5.22 -15.17 -14.10
C HIS A 22 -5.56 -13.81 -14.72
N ALA A 23 -5.94 -12.80 -13.92
CA ALA A 23 -6.37 -11.52 -14.49
C ALA A 23 -5.21 -10.77 -15.16
N GLY A 24 -5.53 -9.96 -16.17
CA GLY A 24 -4.60 -9.07 -16.86
C GLY A 24 -3.73 -9.71 -17.94
N TYR A 25 -3.62 -11.05 -18.02
CA TYR A 25 -2.87 -11.72 -19.07
C TYR A 25 -3.52 -13.05 -19.49
N GLU A 26 -3.77 -13.19 -20.78
CA GLU A 26 -4.16 -14.44 -21.42
C GLU A 26 -2.95 -15.10 -22.09
N PRO A 27 -2.88 -16.43 -22.19
CA PRO A 27 -1.80 -17.10 -22.91
C PRO A 27 -1.59 -16.51 -24.30
N ASP A 28 -0.33 -16.16 -24.59
CA ASP A 28 0.03 -15.43 -25.81
C ASP A 28 -0.49 -16.15 -27.07
N PRO A 29 -1.29 -15.50 -27.93
CA PRO A 29 -1.90 -16.17 -29.08
C PRO A 29 -0.88 -16.63 -30.13
N GLN A 30 0.34 -16.10 -30.13
CA GLN A 30 1.38 -16.46 -31.09
C GLN A 30 2.21 -17.69 -30.63
N THR A 31 2.54 -17.77 -29.35
CA THR A 31 3.49 -18.74 -28.79
C THR A 31 2.88 -19.69 -27.75
N GLY A 32 1.72 -19.34 -27.19
CA GLY A 32 1.09 -20.06 -26.09
C GLY A 32 1.73 -19.82 -24.73
N ALA A 33 2.58 -18.80 -24.57
CA ALA A 33 3.25 -18.50 -23.32
C ALA A 33 2.23 -18.21 -22.20
N VAL A 34 2.23 -19.03 -21.14
CA VAL A 34 1.26 -18.96 -20.04
C VAL A 34 1.54 -17.84 -19.02
N ASN A 35 2.77 -17.34 -18.97
CA ASN A 35 3.14 -16.16 -18.21
C ASN A 35 3.44 -15.01 -19.18
N VAL A 36 3.19 -13.78 -18.75
CA VAL A 36 3.51 -12.60 -19.54
C VAL A 36 5.01 -12.56 -19.86
N PRO A 37 5.41 -12.45 -21.14
CA PRO A 37 6.80 -12.25 -21.49
C PRO A 37 7.34 -10.92 -20.93
N ILE A 38 8.65 -10.86 -20.73
CA ILE A 38 9.33 -9.62 -20.36
C ILE A 38 9.68 -8.86 -21.64
N TYR A 39 8.92 -7.80 -21.94
CA TYR A 39 9.15 -6.96 -23.12
C TYR A 39 10.24 -5.92 -22.83
N ALA A 40 11.50 -6.35 -22.89
CA ALA A 40 12.69 -5.50 -22.77
C ALA A 40 12.96 -4.71 -24.07
N SER A 41 11.96 -3.99 -24.57
CA SER A 41 12.02 -3.16 -25.77
C SER A 41 11.51 -1.76 -25.44
N SER A 42 12.27 -0.73 -25.83
CA SER A 42 11.91 0.66 -25.57
C SER A 42 10.91 1.24 -26.58
N THR A 43 10.87 0.68 -27.79
CA THR A 43 10.05 1.14 -28.91
C THR A 43 9.48 -0.05 -29.68
N PHE A 44 8.36 0.16 -30.36
CA PHE A 44 7.63 -0.88 -31.09
C PHE A 44 7.46 -0.50 -32.56
N ALA A 45 7.62 -1.49 -33.45
CA ALA A 45 7.42 -1.28 -34.88
C ALA A 45 5.96 -0.93 -35.20
N GLN A 46 5.76 0.01 -36.14
CA GLN A 46 4.46 0.42 -36.64
C GLN A 46 4.21 -0.11 -38.07
N ASP A 47 2.95 -0.32 -38.42
CA ASP A 47 2.48 -0.65 -39.76
C ASP A 47 2.14 0.63 -40.54
N GLY A 48 3.19 1.29 -41.05
CA GLY A 48 3.08 2.65 -41.57
C GLY A 48 2.99 3.69 -40.45
N VAL A 49 3.03 4.98 -40.81
CA VAL A 49 3.03 6.07 -39.82
C VAL A 49 1.69 6.12 -39.07
N GLY A 50 1.72 5.92 -37.75
CA GLY A 50 0.54 5.90 -36.88
C GLY A 50 -0.19 4.57 -36.79
N GLY A 51 0.25 3.55 -37.54
CA GLY A 51 -0.33 2.19 -37.49
C GLY A 51 0.22 1.38 -36.32
N LEU A 52 -0.23 1.66 -35.09
CA LEU A 52 0.27 0.99 -33.89
C LEU A 52 -0.15 -0.49 -33.84
N ARG A 53 0.76 -1.36 -33.40
CA ARG A 53 0.48 -2.78 -33.16
C ARG A 53 0.11 -3.01 -31.70
N GLY A 54 -1.10 -3.49 -31.45
CA GLY A 54 -1.59 -3.71 -30.09
C GLY A 54 -1.65 -2.45 -29.23
N GLY A 55 -1.66 -1.26 -29.84
CA GLY A 55 -1.68 0.02 -29.14
C GLY A 55 -0.33 0.47 -28.56
N PHE A 56 0.77 -0.25 -28.81
CA PHE A 56 2.09 0.10 -28.27
C PHE A 56 2.93 0.89 -29.29
N GLU A 57 3.63 1.91 -28.80
CA GLU A 57 4.55 2.74 -29.58
C GLU A 57 5.90 2.92 -28.87
N TYR A 58 5.87 3.25 -27.58
CA TYR A 58 7.03 3.61 -26.79
C TYR A 58 6.82 3.22 -25.32
N ALA A 59 7.81 2.54 -24.73
CA ALA A 59 7.65 1.80 -23.47
C ALA A 59 7.34 2.67 -22.24
N ARG A 60 7.77 3.95 -22.25
CA ARG A 60 7.38 4.91 -21.20
C ARG A 60 5.87 5.17 -21.22
N THR A 61 5.31 5.40 -22.41
CA THR A 61 3.86 5.58 -22.62
C THR A 61 3.10 4.30 -22.25
N GLY A 62 3.56 3.15 -22.73
CA GLY A 62 2.97 1.84 -22.44
C GLY A 62 3.84 0.70 -22.94
N ASN A 63 3.89 -0.41 -22.19
CA ASN A 63 4.52 -1.65 -22.61
C ASN A 63 3.68 -2.86 -22.18
N PRO A 64 3.73 -4.00 -22.91
CA PRO A 64 2.83 -5.13 -22.65
C PRO A 64 2.97 -5.74 -21.25
N THR A 65 4.20 -5.81 -20.70
CA THR A 65 4.42 -6.39 -19.36
C THR A 65 3.80 -5.51 -18.26
N ARG A 66 3.95 -4.18 -18.35
CA ARG A 66 3.30 -3.24 -17.42
C ARG A 66 1.78 -3.22 -17.60
N ALA A 67 1.27 -3.30 -18.83
CA ALA A 67 -0.16 -3.35 -19.09
C ALA A 67 -0.82 -4.58 -18.42
N ALA A 68 -0.15 -5.73 -18.44
CA ALA A 68 -0.63 -6.92 -17.73
C ALA A 68 -0.64 -6.72 -16.20
N LEU A 69 0.37 -6.05 -15.63
CA LEU A 69 0.40 -5.70 -14.21
C LEU A 69 -0.74 -4.75 -13.84
N GLU A 70 -0.92 -3.69 -14.62
CA GLU A 70 -1.97 -2.68 -14.44
C GLU A 70 -3.37 -3.30 -14.44
N ALA A 71 -3.65 -4.19 -15.41
CA ALA A 71 -4.92 -4.90 -15.49
C ALA A 71 -5.13 -5.90 -14.33
N ASN A 72 -4.08 -6.60 -13.90
CA ASN A 72 -4.17 -7.51 -12.77
C ASN A 72 -4.44 -6.76 -11.44
N LEU A 73 -3.71 -5.66 -11.20
CA LEU A 73 -3.90 -4.80 -10.02
C LEU A 73 -5.33 -4.24 -9.93
N ALA A 74 -5.87 -3.73 -11.04
CA ALA A 74 -7.25 -3.28 -11.11
C ALA A 74 -8.23 -4.41 -10.73
N ALA A 75 -8.05 -5.60 -11.30
CA ALA A 75 -8.92 -6.74 -11.04
C ALA A 75 -8.89 -7.24 -9.58
N ILE A 76 -7.72 -7.23 -8.91
CA ILE A 76 -7.61 -7.68 -7.51
C ILE A 76 -8.14 -6.64 -6.51
N GLU A 77 -8.14 -5.35 -6.87
CA GLU A 77 -8.78 -4.27 -6.10
C GLU A 77 -10.27 -4.08 -6.39
N LYS A 78 -10.84 -4.84 -7.34
CA LYS A 78 -12.18 -4.60 -7.90
C LYS A 78 -12.36 -3.20 -8.49
N GLY A 79 -11.29 -2.61 -9.00
CA GLY A 79 -11.33 -1.39 -9.79
C GLY A 79 -11.34 -1.65 -11.30
N THR A 80 -11.59 -0.59 -12.05
CA THR A 80 -11.64 -0.61 -13.52
C THR A 80 -10.29 -0.30 -14.14
N TYR A 81 -9.56 0.67 -13.57
CA TYR A 81 -8.31 1.18 -14.12
C TYR A 81 -7.16 1.04 -13.12
N GLY A 82 -5.99 0.64 -13.62
CA GLY A 82 -4.76 0.52 -12.83
C GLY A 82 -3.60 1.21 -13.52
N ARG A 83 -2.73 1.87 -12.75
CA ARG A 83 -1.48 2.49 -13.22
C ARG A 83 -0.32 2.09 -12.33
N ALA A 84 0.75 1.58 -12.94
CA ALA A 84 1.94 1.13 -12.21
C ALA A 84 3.08 2.16 -12.29
N PHE A 85 3.80 2.34 -11.18
CA PHE A 85 4.83 3.36 -11.00
C PHE A 85 6.13 2.73 -10.49
N GLY A 86 7.25 3.44 -10.67
CA GLY A 86 8.57 2.98 -10.22
C GLY A 86 8.73 2.88 -8.69
N SER A 87 7.80 3.43 -7.91
CA SER A 87 7.73 3.30 -6.45
C SER A 87 6.35 3.72 -5.93
N GLY A 88 6.02 3.36 -4.69
CA GLY A 88 4.84 3.90 -3.99
C GLY A 88 4.87 5.43 -3.93
N MET A 89 6.03 6.02 -3.67
CA MET A 89 6.19 7.48 -3.66
C MET A 89 5.98 8.14 -5.02
N ALA A 90 6.31 7.45 -6.13
CA ALA A 90 5.99 7.93 -7.47
C ALA A 90 4.48 7.86 -7.77
N ALA A 91 3.78 6.86 -7.25
CA ALA A 91 2.32 6.80 -7.29
C ALA A 91 1.71 7.96 -6.47
N THR A 92 2.21 8.21 -5.26
CA THR A 92 1.83 9.35 -4.42
C THR A 92 2.05 10.69 -5.15
N ASP A 93 3.23 10.91 -5.74
CA ASP A 93 3.53 12.14 -6.50
C ASP A 93 2.56 12.34 -7.68
N CYS A 94 2.30 11.28 -8.44
CA CYS A 94 1.37 11.31 -9.57
C CYS A 94 -0.04 11.70 -9.12
N LEU A 95 -0.53 11.07 -8.05
CA LEU A 95 -1.84 11.34 -7.47
C LEU A 95 -1.96 12.79 -6.98
N LEU A 96 -1.00 13.25 -6.18
CA LEU A 96 -1.01 14.62 -5.66
C LEU A 96 -0.98 15.67 -6.78
N ARG A 97 -0.13 15.47 -7.81
CA ARG A 97 -0.07 16.36 -8.99
C ARG A 97 -1.31 16.29 -9.86
N THR A 98 -2.02 15.17 -9.83
CA THR A 98 -3.29 15.02 -10.55
C THR A 98 -4.38 15.81 -9.84
N ALA A 99 -4.57 15.55 -8.54
CA ALA A 99 -5.70 16.01 -7.76
C ALA A 99 -5.57 17.46 -7.24
N LEU A 100 -4.35 18.00 -7.13
CA LEU A 100 -4.10 19.28 -6.45
C LEU A 100 -3.43 20.31 -7.36
N ARG A 101 -3.77 21.58 -7.15
CA ARG A 101 -3.18 22.77 -7.76
C ARG A 101 -2.87 23.80 -6.67
N PRO A 102 -1.96 24.77 -6.93
CA PRO A 102 -1.66 25.82 -5.95
C PRO A 102 -2.93 26.50 -5.41
N GLY A 103 -3.05 26.58 -4.08
CA GLY A 103 -4.22 27.06 -3.37
C GLY A 103 -5.19 25.97 -2.89
N ASP A 104 -5.03 24.73 -3.35
CA ASP A 104 -5.80 23.59 -2.85
C ASP A 104 -5.28 23.09 -1.49
N HIS A 105 -6.15 22.38 -0.79
CA HIS A 105 -5.88 21.80 0.52
C HIS A 105 -6.13 20.29 0.53
N LEU A 106 -5.38 19.54 1.35
CA LEU A 106 -5.66 18.13 1.66
C LEU A 106 -5.66 17.85 3.17
N VAL A 107 -6.46 16.85 3.58
CA VAL A 107 -6.39 16.30 4.94
C VAL A 107 -5.55 15.02 4.90
N ILE A 108 -4.62 14.86 5.84
CA ILE A 108 -3.76 13.68 5.97
C ILE A 108 -3.83 13.07 7.38
N PRO A 109 -3.47 11.78 7.55
CA PRO A 109 -3.39 11.13 8.86
C PRO A 109 -2.38 11.83 9.79
N ASN A 110 -2.58 11.71 11.10
CA ASN A 110 -1.63 12.15 12.13
C ASN A 110 -0.50 11.16 12.41
N ASP A 111 -0.48 10.06 11.69
CA ASP A 111 0.50 8.97 11.76
C ASP A 111 0.70 8.33 10.37
N ALA A 112 0.67 9.16 9.32
CA ALA A 112 0.94 8.72 7.95
C ALA A 112 2.39 8.24 7.82
N TYR A 113 2.64 7.36 6.85
CA TYR A 113 4.01 6.99 6.47
C TYR A 113 4.92 8.23 6.31
N GLY A 114 6.06 8.23 6.99
CA GLY A 114 6.99 9.36 7.01
C GLY A 114 7.42 9.88 5.63
N GLY A 115 7.52 9.00 4.62
CA GLY A 115 7.81 9.41 3.24
C GLY A 115 6.67 10.22 2.59
N THR A 116 5.41 9.85 2.85
CA THR A 116 4.22 10.57 2.39
C THR A 116 4.18 11.97 3.01
N PHE A 117 4.34 12.06 4.33
CA PHE A 117 4.40 13.35 5.03
C PHE A 117 5.54 14.23 4.50
N ARG A 118 6.75 13.67 4.36
CA ARG A 118 7.91 14.41 3.86
C ARG A 118 7.69 14.97 2.46
N LEU A 119 7.06 14.22 1.56
CA LEU A 119 6.74 14.70 0.22
C LEU A 119 5.75 15.89 0.29
N ILE A 120 4.71 15.78 1.11
CA ILE A 120 3.69 16.82 1.24
C ILE A 120 4.28 18.09 1.88
N ASP A 121 4.86 17.95 3.07
CA ASP A 121 5.36 19.07 3.87
C ASP A 121 6.61 19.72 3.28
N LYS A 122 7.54 18.94 2.72
CA LYS A 122 8.81 19.50 2.22
C LYS A 122 8.80 19.82 0.73
N VAL A 123 7.85 19.32 -0.06
CA VAL A 123 7.78 19.59 -1.50
C VAL A 123 6.49 20.32 -1.86
N PHE A 124 5.31 19.73 -1.64
CA PHE A 124 4.05 20.30 -2.10
C PHE A 124 3.65 21.59 -1.38
N SER A 125 4.05 21.78 -0.12
CA SER A 125 3.88 23.06 0.59
C SER A 125 4.56 24.23 -0.14
N GLN A 126 5.74 23.99 -0.73
CA GLN A 126 6.47 25.00 -1.51
C GLN A 126 5.78 25.33 -2.84
N TRP A 127 4.87 24.46 -3.29
CA TRP A 127 4.07 24.63 -4.50
C TRP A 127 2.71 25.26 -4.19
N GLY A 128 2.49 25.72 -2.95
CA GLY A 128 1.25 26.35 -2.53
C GLY A 128 0.12 25.37 -2.23
N ILE A 129 0.43 24.10 -1.97
CA ILE A 129 -0.55 23.14 -1.45
C ILE A 129 -0.56 23.24 0.08
N GLU A 130 -1.74 23.42 0.65
CA GLU A 130 -1.93 23.44 2.10
C GLU A 130 -2.35 22.06 2.60
N TYR A 131 -2.06 21.72 3.85
CA TYR A 131 -2.58 20.50 4.47
C TYR A 131 -3.02 20.73 5.92
N SER A 132 -3.92 19.88 6.39
CA SER A 132 -4.28 19.71 7.80
C SER A 132 -4.11 18.25 8.19
N VAL A 133 -3.81 18.03 9.46
CA VAL A 133 -3.58 16.71 10.04
C VAL A 133 -4.80 16.33 10.89
N ALA A 134 -5.28 15.10 10.75
CA ALA A 134 -6.36 14.55 11.58
C ALA A 134 -6.17 13.05 11.83
N PRO A 135 -6.52 12.53 13.02
CA PRO A 135 -6.50 11.10 13.28
C PRO A 135 -7.56 10.37 12.47
N VAL A 136 -7.14 9.36 11.70
CA VAL A 136 -8.03 8.60 10.80
C VAL A 136 -9.12 7.82 11.54
N SER A 137 -8.89 7.49 12.82
CA SER A 137 -9.86 6.82 13.67
C SER A 137 -10.96 7.74 14.21
N ASP A 138 -10.84 9.06 14.02
CA ASP A 138 -11.82 10.05 14.46
C ASP A 138 -12.43 10.78 13.25
N VAL A 139 -13.59 10.27 12.82
CA VAL A 139 -14.35 10.81 11.68
C VAL A 139 -14.73 12.28 11.88
N ASP A 140 -15.02 12.70 13.12
CA ASP A 140 -15.39 14.09 13.41
C ASP A 140 -14.17 15.01 13.38
N ALA A 141 -12.98 14.55 13.80
CA ALA A 141 -11.74 15.29 13.63
C ALA A 141 -11.38 15.45 12.15
N VAL A 142 -11.55 14.41 11.33
CA VAL A 142 -11.35 14.50 9.87
C VAL A 142 -12.34 15.51 9.27
N ARG A 143 -13.63 15.46 9.66
CA ARG A 143 -14.64 16.43 9.21
C ARG A 143 -14.28 17.86 9.62
N ALA A 144 -13.75 18.07 10.83
CA ALA A 144 -13.34 19.39 11.30
C ALA A 144 -12.08 19.93 10.58
N ALA A 145 -11.22 19.06 10.05
CA ALA A 145 -10.03 19.43 9.29
C ALA A 145 -10.34 19.84 7.84
N VAL A 146 -11.54 19.55 7.34
CA VAL A 146 -11.98 19.95 5.99
C VAL A 146 -12.15 21.48 5.91
N ARG A 147 -11.68 22.06 4.81
CA ARG A 147 -11.75 23.48 4.47
C ARG A 147 -12.52 23.67 3.15
N PRO A 148 -12.98 24.90 2.83
CA PRO A 148 -13.64 25.17 1.54
C PRO A 148 -12.80 24.86 0.30
N ASN A 149 -11.47 24.87 0.42
CA ASN A 149 -10.51 24.50 -0.63
C ASN A 149 -9.97 23.07 -0.52
N THR A 150 -10.51 22.22 0.36
CA THR A 150 -10.12 20.80 0.41
C THR A 150 -10.51 20.09 -0.88
N LYS A 151 -9.55 19.42 -1.52
CA LYS A 151 -9.77 18.59 -2.71
C LYS A 151 -9.51 17.11 -2.48
N LEU A 152 -8.79 16.78 -1.42
CA LEU A 152 -8.36 15.42 -1.14
C LEU A 152 -8.44 15.15 0.37
N VAL A 153 -9.03 14.01 0.73
CA VAL A 153 -8.87 13.39 2.03
C VAL A 153 -8.03 12.14 1.80
N TRP A 154 -6.83 12.12 2.38
CA TRP A 154 -5.91 10.99 2.30
C TRP A 154 -6.00 10.20 3.59
N ILE A 155 -6.19 8.89 3.49
CA ILE A 155 -6.06 7.98 4.63
C ILE A 155 -5.11 6.83 4.32
N GLU A 156 -4.53 6.30 5.38
CA GLU A 156 -3.78 5.05 5.43
C GLU A 156 -4.47 4.23 6.52
N THR A 157 -4.86 2.97 6.24
CA THR A 157 -5.61 2.18 7.23
C THR A 157 -5.42 0.67 7.00
N PRO A 158 -4.75 -0.06 7.92
CA PRO A 158 -4.09 0.44 9.14
C PRO A 158 -2.89 1.37 8.83
N THR A 159 -2.60 2.32 9.71
CA THR A 159 -1.51 3.30 9.56
C THR A 159 -0.13 2.73 9.95
N ASN A 160 0.94 3.25 9.35
CA ASN A 160 2.31 2.93 9.68
C ASN A 160 2.93 4.01 10.60
N PRO A 161 3.41 3.70 11.81
CA PRO A 161 3.52 2.37 12.42
C PRO A 161 2.44 2.06 13.46
N LEU A 162 1.54 2.99 13.79
CA LEU A 162 0.65 2.88 14.95
C LEU A 162 -0.62 2.05 14.70
N LEU A 163 -0.80 1.52 13.49
CA LEU A 163 -1.92 0.64 13.11
C LEU A 163 -3.30 1.21 13.46
N ASN A 164 -3.44 2.54 13.50
CA ASN A 164 -4.74 3.19 13.62
C ASN A 164 -5.59 2.81 12.41
N VAL A 165 -6.88 2.62 12.65
CA VAL A 165 -7.84 2.18 11.61
C VAL A 165 -8.94 3.23 11.48
N GLY A 166 -9.16 3.70 10.26
CA GLY A 166 -10.29 4.56 9.92
C GLY A 166 -11.41 3.76 9.25
N ASP A 167 -12.68 4.08 9.58
CA ASP A 167 -13.85 3.54 8.86
C ASP A 167 -13.93 4.18 7.47
N ILE A 168 -13.55 3.42 6.44
CA ILE A 168 -13.42 3.92 5.06
C ILE A 168 -14.76 4.48 4.57
N GLU A 169 -15.88 3.82 4.88
CA GLU A 169 -17.21 4.23 4.43
C GLU A 169 -17.63 5.56 5.08
N ALA A 170 -17.38 5.71 6.37
CA ALA A 170 -17.68 6.95 7.08
C ALA A 170 -16.82 8.13 6.58
N LEU A 171 -15.53 7.88 6.33
CA LEU A 171 -14.60 8.88 5.84
C LEU A 171 -14.84 9.25 4.37
N ALA A 172 -15.33 8.30 3.56
CA ALA A 172 -15.79 8.57 2.20
C ALA A 172 -16.95 9.57 2.23
N GLY A 173 -17.92 9.37 3.14
CA GLY A 173 -19.01 10.32 3.37
C GLY A 173 -18.50 11.73 3.66
N VAL A 174 -17.53 11.88 4.57
CA VAL A 174 -16.92 13.18 4.89
C VAL A 174 -16.24 13.83 3.69
N ALA A 175 -15.46 13.06 2.92
CA ALA A 175 -14.78 13.56 1.74
C ALA A 175 -15.78 14.04 0.67
N HIS A 176 -16.80 13.23 0.37
CA HIS A 176 -17.77 13.51 -0.68
C HIS A 176 -18.72 14.66 -0.32
N GLU A 177 -19.12 14.81 0.95
CA GLU A 177 -19.86 15.99 1.44
C GLU A 177 -19.10 17.31 1.17
N ALA A 178 -17.77 17.25 1.17
CA ALA A 178 -16.89 18.39 0.89
C ALA A 178 -16.58 18.59 -0.59
N ASN A 179 -17.09 17.75 -1.49
CA ASN A 179 -16.65 17.64 -2.89
C ASN A 179 -15.12 17.37 -3.02
N ALA A 180 -14.57 16.65 -2.07
CA ALA A 180 -13.19 16.15 -2.08
C ALA A 180 -13.18 14.67 -2.48
N LYS A 181 -12.04 14.20 -3.00
CA LYS A 181 -11.80 12.79 -3.30
C LYS A 181 -11.25 12.07 -2.08
N LEU A 182 -11.65 10.82 -1.84
CA LEU A 182 -11.04 9.96 -0.83
C LEU A 182 -9.94 9.09 -1.46
N VAL A 183 -8.74 9.14 -0.89
CA VAL A 183 -7.62 8.27 -1.23
C VAL A 183 -7.36 7.32 -0.07
N VAL A 184 -7.21 6.04 -0.36
CA VAL A 184 -6.79 5.03 0.62
C VAL A 184 -5.45 4.44 0.19
N ASP A 185 -4.40 4.70 0.96
CA ASP A 185 -3.17 3.90 0.91
C ASP A 185 -3.47 2.54 1.57
N ASN A 186 -3.58 1.51 0.72
CA ASN A 186 -3.99 0.16 1.12
C ASN A 186 -2.79 -0.79 1.24
N THR A 187 -1.57 -0.23 1.37
CA THR A 187 -0.31 -0.99 1.37
C THR A 187 -0.27 -2.06 2.47
N PHE A 188 -0.72 -1.75 3.70
CA PHE A 188 -0.62 -2.65 4.85
C PHE A 188 -1.61 -3.82 4.80
N ALA A 189 -2.85 -3.55 4.38
CA ALA A 189 -3.86 -4.60 4.26
C ALA A 189 -3.65 -5.45 3.00
N SER A 190 -3.13 -4.84 1.93
CA SER A 190 -3.15 -5.36 0.56
C SER A 190 -4.58 -5.58 0.01
N PRO A 191 -4.74 -5.78 -1.31
CA PRO A 191 -6.05 -6.03 -1.92
C PRO A 191 -6.74 -7.31 -1.42
N TYR A 192 -5.99 -8.22 -0.78
CA TYR A 192 -6.54 -9.48 -0.26
C TYR A 192 -7.32 -9.27 1.05
N LEU A 193 -6.80 -8.43 1.96
CA LEU A 193 -7.45 -8.21 3.25
C LEU A 193 -8.45 -7.07 3.22
N GLN A 194 -8.26 -6.05 2.37
CA GLN A 194 -9.13 -4.88 2.33
C GLN A 194 -9.29 -4.40 0.89
N GLN A 195 -10.51 -4.05 0.50
CA GLN A 195 -10.83 -3.52 -0.83
C GLN A 195 -11.53 -2.17 -0.68
N PRO A 196 -10.80 -1.05 -0.71
CA PRO A 196 -11.38 0.26 -0.39
C PRO A 196 -12.33 0.84 -1.44
N LEU A 197 -12.20 0.50 -2.73
CA LEU A 197 -13.08 1.03 -3.78
C LEU A 197 -14.57 0.67 -3.53
N PRO A 198 -14.93 -0.61 -3.25
CA PRO A 198 -16.28 -0.96 -2.80
C PRO A 198 -16.78 -0.24 -1.54
N LEU A 199 -15.88 0.34 -0.74
CA LEU A 199 -16.19 1.04 0.51
C LEU A 199 -16.32 2.56 0.32
N GLY A 200 -16.20 3.06 -0.92
CA GLY A 200 -16.39 4.48 -1.25
C GLY A 200 -15.10 5.27 -1.50
N ALA A 201 -13.93 4.63 -1.52
CA ALA A 201 -12.71 5.30 -1.96
C ALA A 201 -12.79 5.67 -3.46
N ASP A 202 -12.28 6.84 -3.82
CA ASP A 202 -12.12 7.24 -5.23
C ASP A 202 -10.83 6.66 -5.84
N VAL A 203 -9.78 6.55 -5.03
CA VAL A 203 -8.48 6.05 -5.45
C VAL A 203 -7.89 5.14 -4.37
N VAL A 204 -7.36 3.99 -4.81
CA VAL A 204 -6.54 3.13 -3.97
C VAL A 204 -5.10 3.23 -4.41
N LEU A 205 -4.20 3.43 -3.45
CA LEU A 205 -2.77 3.47 -3.65
C LEU A 205 -2.10 2.26 -3.01
N HIS A 206 -1.05 1.77 -3.66
CA HIS A 206 -0.13 0.79 -3.08
C HIS A 206 1.31 1.19 -3.28
N SER A 207 2.14 0.93 -2.27
CA SER A 207 3.54 0.58 -2.48
C SER A 207 3.64 -0.92 -2.80
N THR A 208 3.74 -1.30 -4.07
CA THR A 208 3.86 -2.70 -4.47
C THR A 208 5.17 -3.35 -4.00
N THR A 209 6.13 -2.55 -3.53
CA THR A 209 7.34 -2.98 -2.84
C THR A 209 7.08 -3.92 -1.65
N LYS A 210 5.90 -3.82 -1.04
CA LYS A 210 5.54 -4.52 0.20
C LYS A 210 4.87 -5.85 -0.12
N TYR A 211 3.71 -6.13 0.48
CA TYR A 211 3.02 -7.41 0.34
C TYR A 211 2.73 -7.85 -1.10
N ILE A 212 2.43 -6.91 -2.01
CA ILE A 212 2.13 -7.23 -3.42
C ILE A 212 3.34 -7.89 -4.11
N GLY A 213 4.51 -7.25 -4.06
CA GLY A 213 5.77 -7.82 -4.54
C GLY A 213 6.19 -8.99 -3.67
N GLY A 214 6.23 -8.79 -2.35
CA GLY A 214 6.24 -9.84 -1.33
C GLY A 214 7.55 -10.57 -1.11
N HIS A 215 8.61 -10.22 -1.85
CA HIS A 215 9.90 -10.93 -1.85
C HIS A 215 11.10 -9.98 -1.65
N SER A 216 10.83 -8.74 -1.25
CA SER A 216 11.84 -7.71 -0.95
C SER A 216 12.89 -7.49 -2.05
N ASP A 217 12.50 -7.70 -3.31
CA ASP A 217 13.38 -7.67 -4.48
C ASP A 217 12.96 -6.65 -5.56
N VAL A 218 11.83 -5.96 -5.35
CA VAL A 218 11.27 -4.99 -6.30
C VAL A 218 10.71 -3.78 -5.58
N VAL A 219 11.08 -2.58 -6.03
CA VAL A 219 10.41 -1.33 -5.62
C VAL A 219 9.36 -0.98 -6.69
N GLY A 220 8.16 -0.64 -6.25
CA GLY A 220 7.07 -0.27 -7.16
C GLY A 220 5.90 0.38 -6.46
N GLY A 221 5.00 0.95 -7.25
CA GLY A 221 3.77 1.56 -6.76
C GLY A 221 2.60 1.39 -7.73
N ALA A 222 1.39 1.61 -7.25
CA ALA A 222 0.18 1.54 -8.06
C ALA A 222 -0.88 2.54 -7.63
N LEU A 223 -1.68 3.00 -8.60
CA LEU A 223 -2.95 3.69 -8.41
C LEU A 223 -4.06 2.89 -9.08
N ILE A 224 -5.19 2.70 -8.39
CA ILE A 224 -6.37 2.03 -8.91
C ILE A 224 -7.59 2.94 -8.70
N THR A 225 -8.45 3.06 -9.72
CA THR A 225 -9.68 3.86 -9.67
C THR A 225 -10.75 3.31 -10.62
N ASP A 226 -12.00 3.70 -10.40
CA ASP A 226 -13.12 3.49 -11.34
C ASP A 226 -13.45 4.75 -12.17
N ASP A 227 -12.80 5.87 -11.88
CA ASP A 227 -13.02 7.16 -12.54
C ASP A 227 -12.11 7.30 -13.78
N GLU A 228 -12.71 7.27 -14.98
CA GLU A 228 -12.01 7.39 -16.26
C GLU A 228 -11.28 8.73 -16.41
N GLU A 229 -11.80 9.81 -15.83
CA GLU A 229 -11.15 11.12 -15.88
C GLU A 229 -9.87 11.12 -15.02
N LEU A 230 -9.93 10.51 -13.83
CA LEU A 230 -8.75 10.32 -12.99
C LEU A 230 -7.72 9.41 -13.66
N ASP A 231 -8.13 8.27 -14.23
CA ASP A 231 -7.21 7.39 -14.95
C ASP A 231 -6.51 8.10 -16.12
N THR A 232 -7.26 8.88 -16.89
CA THR A 232 -6.71 9.66 -18.01
C THR A 232 -5.68 10.67 -17.52
N ALA A 233 -5.94 11.33 -16.39
CA ALA A 233 -5.01 12.28 -15.79
C ALA A 233 -3.76 11.58 -15.20
N PHE A 234 -3.93 10.41 -14.56
CA PHE A 234 -2.81 9.58 -14.12
C PHE A 234 -1.96 9.11 -15.29
N ALA A 235 -2.56 8.64 -16.38
CA ALA A 235 -1.84 8.21 -17.58
C ALA A 235 -1.03 9.35 -18.20
N PHE A 236 -1.61 10.56 -18.24
CA PHE A 236 -0.92 11.76 -18.73
C PHE A 236 0.34 12.06 -17.91
N LEU A 237 0.26 12.03 -16.58
CA LEU A 237 1.40 12.29 -15.70
C LEU A 237 2.40 11.12 -15.63
N GLN A 238 1.93 9.87 -15.62
CA GLN A 238 2.77 8.67 -15.69
C GLN A 238 3.68 8.74 -16.92
N ASN A 239 3.10 9.10 -18.08
CA ASN A 239 3.86 9.31 -19.31
C ASN A 239 4.75 10.56 -19.24
N GLY A 240 4.17 11.73 -18.93
CA GLY A 240 4.84 13.02 -19.02
C GLY A 240 5.98 13.22 -18.03
N ALA A 241 5.82 12.73 -16.80
CA ALA A 241 6.86 12.76 -15.76
C ALA A 241 7.77 11.53 -15.81
N GLY A 242 7.29 10.40 -16.35
CA GLY A 242 8.11 9.23 -16.66
C GLY A 242 8.52 8.37 -15.46
N ALA A 243 7.84 8.47 -14.32
CA ALA A 243 8.11 7.66 -13.13
C ALA A 243 7.53 6.23 -13.24
N VAL A 244 7.87 5.53 -14.32
CA VAL A 244 7.34 4.21 -14.69
C VAL A 244 8.24 3.07 -14.20
N PRO A 245 7.68 1.89 -13.88
CA PRO A 245 8.48 0.72 -13.53
C PRO A 245 9.15 0.11 -14.76
N GLY A 246 10.28 -0.59 -14.55
CA GLY A 246 10.87 -1.43 -15.58
C GLY A 246 9.99 -2.64 -15.90
N ALA A 247 10.12 -3.20 -17.12
CA ALA A 247 9.38 -4.41 -17.51
C ALA A 247 9.75 -5.63 -16.64
N PHE A 248 11.00 -5.71 -16.16
CA PHE A 248 11.45 -6.74 -15.24
C PHE A 248 10.77 -6.62 -13.86
N ASP A 249 10.72 -5.40 -13.32
CA ASP A 249 10.05 -5.11 -12.03
C ASP A 249 8.55 -5.40 -12.11
N ALA A 250 7.91 -5.04 -13.24
CA ALA A 250 6.51 -5.36 -13.46
C ALA A 250 6.26 -6.88 -13.49
N PHE A 251 7.15 -7.64 -14.11
CA PHE A 251 7.10 -9.10 -14.12
C PHE A 251 7.30 -9.70 -12.72
N LEU A 252 8.28 -9.22 -11.94
CA LEU A 252 8.52 -9.68 -10.56
C LEU A 252 7.31 -9.39 -9.66
N THR A 253 6.74 -8.19 -9.78
CA THR A 253 5.53 -7.81 -9.05
C THR A 253 4.35 -8.73 -9.41
N LEU A 254 4.11 -8.98 -10.70
CA LEU A 254 3.09 -9.94 -11.16
C LEU A 254 3.32 -11.35 -10.60
N ARG A 255 4.58 -11.81 -10.55
CA ARG A 255 4.93 -13.10 -9.96
C ARG A 255 4.57 -13.15 -8.47
N GLY A 256 4.85 -12.08 -7.73
CA GLY A 256 4.51 -11.94 -6.31
C GLY A 256 3.00 -11.96 -6.03
N ILE A 257 2.20 -11.30 -6.88
CA ILE A 257 0.74 -11.24 -6.73
C ILE A 257 0.11 -12.63 -6.73
N LYS A 258 0.62 -13.57 -7.53
CA LYS A 258 0.03 -14.92 -7.66
C LYS A 258 0.02 -15.71 -6.34
N THR A 259 0.87 -15.36 -5.38
CA THR A 259 0.92 -15.99 -4.05
C THR A 259 0.40 -15.09 -2.93
N LEU A 260 -0.11 -13.90 -3.25
CA LEU A 260 -0.49 -12.89 -2.25
C LEU A 260 -1.48 -13.44 -1.21
N ALA A 261 -2.58 -14.05 -1.65
CA ALA A 261 -3.59 -14.59 -0.74
C ALA A 261 -3.00 -15.62 0.25
N LEU A 262 -2.19 -16.55 -0.26
CA LEU A 262 -1.54 -17.58 0.57
C LEU A 262 -0.55 -16.99 1.58
N ARG A 263 0.23 -15.99 1.15
CA ARG A 263 1.18 -15.31 2.03
C ARG A 263 0.45 -14.51 3.11
N MET A 264 -0.60 -13.78 2.75
CA MET A 264 -1.36 -12.96 3.71
C MET A 264 -2.10 -13.79 4.76
N GLU A 265 -2.60 -14.99 4.42
CA GLU A 265 -3.12 -15.93 5.41
C GLU A 265 -2.04 -16.29 6.43
N ARG A 266 -0.86 -16.71 5.96
CA ARG A 266 0.25 -17.08 6.85
C ARG A 266 0.80 -15.90 7.66
N HIS A 267 0.92 -14.72 7.06
CA HIS A 267 1.29 -13.49 7.77
C HIS A 267 0.33 -13.20 8.93
N SER A 268 -0.98 -13.37 8.70
CA SER A 268 -2.00 -13.14 9.73
C SER A 268 -1.93 -14.22 10.82
N ASP A 269 -1.82 -15.50 10.45
CA ASP A 269 -1.67 -16.61 11.41
C ASP A 269 -0.45 -16.42 12.34
N ASN A 270 0.70 -16.08 11.75
CA ASN A 270 1.94 -15.87 12.51
C ASN A 270 1.85 -14.63 13.40
N ALA A 271 1.25 -13.54 12.91
CA ALA A 271 1.06 -12.34 13.70
C ALA A 271 0.14 -12.57 14.90
N GLU A 272 -0.97 -13.28 14.71
CA GLU A 272 -1.90 -13.62 15.79
C GLU A 272 -1.22 -14.47 16.88
N ALA A 273 -0.36 -15.43 16.51
CA ALA A 273 0.44 -16.21 17.46
C ALA A 273 1.42 -15.34 18.26
N LEU A 274 2.08 -14.37 17.62
CA LEU A 274 2.96 -13.43 18.31
C LEU A 274 2.20 -12.47 19.22
N VAL A 275 1.02 -12.01 18.80
CA VAL A 275 0.15 -11.15 19.62
C VAL A 275 -0.24 -11.85 20.92
N GLU A 276 -0.53 -13.15 20.90
CA GLU A 276 -0.81 -13.94 22.11
C GLU A 276 0.37 -13.91 23.11
N LEU A 277 1.60 -14.16 22.63
CA LEU A 277 2.81 -14.04 23.45
C LEU A 277 2.97 -12.61 24.00
N LEU A 278 3.01 -11.62 23.10
CA LEU A 278 3.34 -10.23 23.42
C LEU A 278 2.36 -9.61 24.42
N THR A 279 1.08 -9.94 24.32
CA THR A 279 0.02 -9.40 25.21
C THR A 279 0.22 -9.86 26.66
N SER A 280 0.85 -11.01 26.87
CA SER A 280 1.12 -11.56 28.21
C SER A 280 2.53 -11.27 28.74
N HIS A 281 3.41 -10.70 27.90
CA HIS A 281 4.83 -10.59 28.21
C HIS A 281 5.14 -9.39 29.13
N PRO A 282 5.85 -9.56 30.26
CA PRO A 282 6.04 -8.51 31.27
C PRO A 282 6.92 -7.32 30.83
N LYS A 283 7.65 -7.46 29.71
CA LYS A 283 8.42 -6.35 29.10
C LYS A 283 7.66 -5.58 28.02
N ILE A 284 6.40 -5.92 27.75
CA ILE A 284 5.57 -5.22 26.78
C ILE A 284 4.50 -4.42 27.54
N ASP A 285 4.52 -3.10 27.37
CA ASP A 285 3.55 -2.20 28.01
C ASP A 285 2.25 -2.12 27.22
N GLN A 286 2.32 -2.24 25.89
CA GLN A 286 1.17 -2.19 25.01
C GLN A 286 1.45 -2.99 23.74
N VAL A 287 0.47 -3.81 23.34
CA VAL A 287 0.40 -4.39 21.99
C VAL A 287 -0.59 -3.57 21.17
N ILE A 288 -0.17 -3.18 19.97
CA ILE A 288 -0.97 -2.46 19.02
C ILE A 288 -1.17 -3.41 17.83
N TYR A 289 -2.39 -3.93 17.70
CA TYR A 289 -2.79 -4.83 16.62
C TYR A 289 -4.29 -4.70 16.37
N PRO A 290 -4.76 -4.48 15.12
CA PRO A 290 -6.19 -4.29 14.84
C PRO A 290 -7.09 -5.46 15.26
N GLY A 291 -6.53 -6.67 15.38
CA GLY A 291 -7.27 -7.87 15.80
C GLY A 291 -7.57 -7.97 17.29
N LEU A 292 -6.97 -7.11 18.13
CA LEU A 292 -7.26 -7.08 19.56
C LEU A 292 -8.58 -6.34 19.82
N ALA A 293 -9.44 -6.90 20.67
CA ALA A 293 -10.77 -6.35 20.94
C ALA A 293 -10.75 -4.98 21.64
N ASP A 294 -9.66 -4.64 22.34
CA ASP A 294 -9.45 -3.34 22.97
C ASP A 294 -8.70 -2.35 22.08
N HIS A 295 -8.31 -2.75 20.86
CA HIS A 295 -7.77 -1.83 19.88
C HIS A 295 -8.84 -0.80 19.48
N PRO A 296 -8.57 0.52 19.54
CA PRO A 296 -9.59 1.55 19.28
C PRO A 296 -10.24 1.45 17.89
N GLY A 297 -9.51 0.91 16.91
CA GLY A 297 -9.98 0.69 15.55
C GLY A 297 -10.54 -0.72 15.28
N HIS A 298 -10.72 -1.58 16.29
CA HIS A 298 -11.10 -2.98 16.09
C HIS A 298 -12.42 -3.15 15.33
N ASP A 299 -13.46 -2.43 15.73
CA ASP A 299 -14.79 -2.55 15.11
C ASP A 299 -14.75 -2.15 13.61
N ALA A 300 -14.03 -1.08 13.28
CA ALA A 300 -13.82 -0.67 11.89
C ALA A 300 -13.01 -1.73 11.11
N ALA A 301 -11.95 -2.26 11.69
CA ALA A 301 -11.13 -3.30 11.09
C ALA A 301 -11.95 -4.57 10.82
N ALA A 302 -12.70 -5.06 11.81
CA ALA A 302 -13.54 -6.25 11.70
C ALA A 302 -14.69 -6.06 10.69
N LYS A 303 -15.18 -4.83 10.52
CA LYS A 303 -16.19 -4.47 9.51
C LYS A 303 -15.62 -4.51 8.09
N GLN A 304 -14.41 -4.01 7.88
CA GLN A 304 -13.90 -3.68 6.54
C GLN A 304 -12.73 -4.55 6.04
N MET A 305 -12.12 -5.35 6.92
CA MET A 305 -10.99 -6.22 6.60
C MET A 305 -11.37 -7.71 6.74
N LEU A 306 -10.82 -8.55 5.87
CA LEU A 306 -10.99 -10.01 5.93
C LEU A 306 -10.27 -10.63 7.13
N ARG A 307 -9.07 -10.11 7.45
CA ARG A 307 -8.22 -10.42 8.61
C ARG A 307 -7.34 -9.21 8.92
N PHE A 308 -6.61 -9.25 10.03
CA PHE A 308 -5.93 -8.07 10.60
C PHE A 308 -4.47 -7.88 10.15
N GLY A 309 -3.93 -8.80 9.33
CA GLY A 309 -2.63 -8.64 8.66
C GLY A 309 -1.42 -9.04 9.49
N GLY A 310 -0.23 -8.88 8.90
CA GLY A 310 1.06 -9.33 9.46
C GLY A 310 1.87 -8.26 10.18
N MET A 311 1.30 -7.08 10.42
CA MET A 311 2.00 -5.98 11.07
C MET A 311 1.61 -5.91 12.54
N ILE A 312 2.59 -5.81 13.42
CA ILE A 312 2.41 -5.61 14.86
C ILE A 312 3.26 -4.44 15.29
N SER A 313 2.74 -3.60 16.18
CA SER A 313 3.55 -2.63 16.90
C SER A 313 3.44 -2.86 18.40
N VAL A 314 4.52 -2.62 19.13
CA VAL A 314 4.55 -2.77 20.60
C VAL A 314 5.25 -1.59 21.25
N ARG A 315 4.80 -1.24 22.45
CA ARG A 315 5.50 -0.34 23.37
C ARG A 315 6.31 -1.18 24.35
N VAL A 316 7.62 -0.99 24.37
CA VAL A 316 8.54 -1.81 25.19
C VAL A 316 8.81 -1.15 26.54
N ASN A 317 8.59 -1.89 27.62
CA ASN A 317 8.90 -1.44 28.97
C ASN A 317 10.41 -1.23 29.12
N GLY A 318 10.82 -0.12 29.74
CA GLY A 318 12.22 0.29 29.85
C GLY A 318 12.64 1.35 28.83
N GLY A 319 11.69 1.81 28.01
CA GLY A 319 11.88 2.95 27.11
C GLY A 319 12.77 2.66 25.90
N LYS A 320 13.27 3.72 25.28
CA LYS A 320 14.11 3.67 24.06
C LYS A 320 15.23 2.64 24.08
N GLN A 321 15.97 2.54 25.19
CA GLN A 321 17.08 1.59 25.27
C GLN A 321 16.58 0.14 25.19
N ALA A 322 15.51 -0.20 25.91
CA ALA A 322 14.94 -1.54 25.87
C ALA A 322 14.36 -1.88 24.50
N ALA A 323 13.71 -0.92 23.83
CA ALA A 323 13.24 -1.06 22.45
C ALA A 323 14.39 -1.36 21.47
N GLN A 324 15.49 -0.62 21.57
CA GLN A 324 16.70 -0.85 20.75
C GLN A 324 17.35 -2.20 21.04
N GLU A 325 17.45 -2.58 22.32
CA GLU A 325 17.99 -3.88 22.72
C GLU A 325 17.14 -5.02 22.17
N PHE A 326 15.81 -4.94 22.26
CA PHE A 326 14.90 -5.92 21.66
C PHE A 326 15.14 -6.08 20.15
N CYS A 327 15.18 -4.98 19.39
CA CYS A 327 15.47 -4.99 17.96
C CYS A 327 16.84 -5.60 17.59
N SER A 328 17.82 -5.55 18.50
CA SER A 328 19.18 -6.01 18.26
C SER A 328 19.44 -7.47 18.62
N ARG A 329 18.49 -8.10 19.33
CA ARG A 329 18.66 -9.42 19.94
C ARG A 329 17.93 -10.54 19.20
N THR A 330 17.02 -10.20 18.30
CA THR A 330 16.35 -11.18 17.44
C THR A 330 17.37 -11.85 16.51
N GLU A 331 17.23 -13.16 16.32
CA GLU A 331 18.07 -13.98 15.46
C GLU A 331 17.39 -14.30 14.12
N ILE A 332 16.05 -14.30 14.09
CA ILE A 332 15.25 -14.54 12.89
C ILE A 332 14.75 -13.22 12.32
N PHE A 333 14.16 -12.37 13.16
CA PHE A 333 13.75 -11.04 12.72
C PHE A 333 14.98 -10.23 12.33
N THR A 334 15.03 -9.81 11.06
CA THR A 334 16.11 -8.98 10.55
C THR A 334 15.84 -7.52 10.88
N LEU A 335 16.81 -6.85 11.53
CA LEU A 335 16.75 -5.41 11.76
C LEU A 335 16.93 -4.66 10.44
N ALA A 336 15.82 -4.24 9.83
CA ALA A 336 15.82 -3.52 8.56
C ALA A 336 14.57 -2.66 8.39
N GLU A 337 14.68 -1.62 7.57
CA GLU A 337 13.50 -0.91 7.07
C GLU A 337 12.71 -1.80 6.10
N SER A 338 11.51 -1.33 5.73
CA SER A 338 10.53 -2.06 4.91
C SER A 338 9.70 -3.09 5.68
N LEU A 339 8.84 -3.80 4.96
CA LEU A 339 7.83 -4.72 5.49
C LEU A 339 7.18 -5.53 4.36
N GLY A 340 6.46 -6.58 4.74
CA GLY A 340 5.60 -7.37 3.86
C GLY A 340 6.34 -8.30 2.88
N GLY A 341 7.64 -8.51 3.10
CA GLY A 341 8.41 -9.61 2.51
C GLY A 341 8.04 -10.95 3.14
N VAL A 342 8.57 -12.04 2.60
CA VAL A 342 8.38 -13.39 3.17
C VAL A 342 9.17 -13.58 4.47
N GLU A 343 10.25 -12.84 4.62
CA GLU A 343 11.10 -12.78 5.80
C GLU A 343 10.55 -11.80 6.85
N SER A 344 10.74 -12.17 8.11
CA SER A 344 10.39 -11.38 9.28
C SER A 344 11.36 -10.21 9.49
N LEU A 345 10.82 -8.99 9.62
CA LEU A 345 11.61 -7.77 9.84
C LEU A 345 11.18 -7.07 11.13
N ILE A 346 12.14 -6.48 11.83
CA ILE A 346 11.92 -5.68 13.03
C ILE A 346 12.58 -4.31 12.84
N GLU A 347 11.94 -3.26 13.35
CA GLU A 347 12.53 -1.92 13.34
C GLU A 347 12.13 -1.08 14.54
N HIS A 348 12.90 -0.03 14.76
CA HIS A 348 12.61 1.05 15.71
C HIS A 348 12.19 2.30 14.92
N PRO A 349 10.88 2.56 14.72
CA PRO A 349 10.40 3.52 13.73
C PRO A 349 10.94 4.94 13.90
N GLY A 350 10.99 5.46 15.14
CA GLY A 350 11.47 6.82 15.42
C GLY A 350 12.95 7.07 15.09
N ALA A 351 13.75 6.02 14.94
CA ALA A 351 15.17 6.11 14.58
C ALA A 351 15.45 5.73 13.11
N MET A 352 14.44 5.21 12.40
CA MET A 352 14.55 4.61 11.09
C MET A 352 13.50 5.21 10.15
N THR A 353 12.40 4.50 9.87
CA THR A 353 11.40 4.88 8.84
C THR A 353 10.67 6.19 9.10
N HIS A 354 10.56 6.61 10.36
CA HIS A 354 9.88 7.84 10.79
C HIS A 354 10.85 8.90 11.33
N ALA A 355 12.17 8.75 11.09
CA ALA A 355 13.14 9.78 11.45
C ALA A 355 12.82 11.16 10.81
N SER A 356 12.08 11.18 9.68
CA SER A 356 11.63 12.42 9.04
C SER A 356 10.48 13.14 9.75
N THR A 357 9.84 12.52 10.74
CA THR A 357 8.70 13.11 11.49
C THR A 357 9.12 13.66 12.86
N GLU A 358 10.40 13.59 13.23
CA GLU A 358 10.92 14.11 14.50
C GLU A 358 10.54 15.59 14.71
N GLY A 359 9.97 15.90 15.88
CA GLY A 359 9.52 17.25 16.24
C GLY A 359 8.23 17.72 15.55
N SER A 360 7.52 16.83 14.87
CA SER A 360 6.21 17.11 14.26
C SER A 360 5.06 16.45 15.03
N GLU A 361 3.82 16.75 14.65
CA GLU A 361 2.62 16.10 15.20
C GLU A 361 2.56 14.58 14.91
N LEU A 362 3.39 14.11 13.98
CA LEU A 362 3.53 12.71 13.54
C LEU A 362 4.71 11.98 14.22
N GLU A 363 5.33 12.59 15.24
CA GLU A 363 6.42 11.96 15.97
C GLU A 363 5.91 10.71 16.71
N VAL A 364 6.61 9.60 16.51
CA VAL A 364 6.25 8.30 17.10
C VAL A 364 6.97 8.10 18.44
N PRO A 365 6.38 7.36 19.40
CA PRO A 365 7.02 7.08 20.68
C PRO A 365 8.40 6.43 20.50
N ASP A 366 9.37 6.81 21.34
CA ASP A 366 10.76 6.34 21.25
C ASP A 366 10.98 4.94 21.83
N ASP A 367 9.97 4.35 22.44
CA ASP A 367 9.89 2.98 22.94
C ASP A 367 9.05 2.06 22.04
N LEU A 368 8.67 2.56 20.87
CA LEU A 368 7.90 1.82 19.87
C LEU A 368 8.81 0.89 19.05
N VAL A 369 8.39 -0.36 18.91
CA VAL A 369 8.99 -1.34 17.99
C VAL A 369 7.92 -1.83 17.03
N ARG A 370 8.26 -1.94 15.75
CA ARG A 370 7.38 -2.49 14.70
C ARG A 370 7.93 -3.82 14.22
N LEU A 371 7.06 -4.82 14.13
CA LEU A 371 7.33 -6.12 13.55
C LEU A 371 6.53 -6.28 12.25
N SER A 372 7.23 -6.60 11.18
CA SER A 372 6.65 -7.15 9.96
C SER A 372 6.82 -8.65 10.03
N VAL A 373 5.78 -9.37 10.45
CA VAL A 373 5.83 -10.81 10.67
C VAL A 373 5.79 -11.53 9.33
N GLY A 374 6.79 -12.35 9.05
CA GLY A 374 6.97 -13.12 7.82
C GLY A 374 6.15 -14.41 7.77
N ILE A 375 6.58 -15.34 6.91
CA ILE A 375 5.91 -16.64 6.68
C ILE A 375 6.70 -17.84 7.20
N GLU A 376 7.69 -17.60 8.08
CA GLU A 376 8.43 -18.65 8.77
C GLU A 376 7.52 -19.52 9.67
N ASP A 377 8.11 -20.56 10.27
CA ASP A 377 7.40 -21.40 11.23
C ASP A 377 7.07 -20.59 12.50
N ALA A 378 5.79 -20.53 12.86
CA ALA A 378 5.30 -19.68 13.95
C ALA A 378 6.00 -19.95 15.29
N ALA A 379 6.34 -21.21 15.58
CA ALA A 379 7.04 -21.59 16.80
C ALA A 379 8.45 -20.97 16.88
N ASP A 380 9.15 -20.87 15.76
CA ASP A 380 10.48 -20.28 15.69
C ASP A 380 10.40 -18.76 15.89
N LEU A 381 9.39 -18.11 15.29
CA LEU A 381 9.15 -16.67 15.47
C LEU A 381 8.81 -16.33 16.93
N VAL A 382 7.93 -17.11 17.56
CA VAL A 382 7.55 -16.95 18.97
C VAL A 382 8.79 -17.15 19.87
N GLY A 383 9.58 -18.21 19.63
CA GLY A 383 10.80 -18.47 20.39
C GLY A 383 11.86 -17.38 20.24
N ASP A 384 12.01 -16.82 19.04
CA ASP A 384 12.95 -15.71 18.80
C ASP A 384 12.52 -14.43 19.52
N VAL A 385 11.24 -14.09 19.49
CA VAL A 385 10.72 -12.92 20.22
C VAL A 385 10.82 -13.12 21.74
N GLU A 386 10.51 -14.32 22.26
CA GLU A 386 10.62 -14.63 23.68
C GLU A 386 12.07 -14.53 24.19
N GLN A 387 13.04 -15.07 23.45
CA GLN A 387 14.46 -14.97 23.84
C GLN A 387 14.98 -13.53 23.75
N ALA A 388 14.56 -12.77 22.73
CA ALA A 388 15.03 -11.40 22.53
C ALA A 388 14.49 -10.46 23.63
N LEU A 389 13.29 -10.75 24.14
CA LEU A 389 12.67 -10.03 25.26
C LEU A 389 13.13 -10.50 26.64
N SER A 390 13.82 -11.64 26.79
CA SER A 390 14.33 -12.14 28.09
C SER A 390 15.46 -11.28 28.63
#